data_AF-A0A9E2ZRE1-F1
#
_entry.id   AF-A0A9E2ZRE1-F1
#
_cell.length_a   1.000
_cell.length_b   1.000
_cell.length_c   1.000
_cell.angle_alpha   90.00
_cell.angle_beta   90.00
_cell.angle_gamma   90.00
#
_symmetry.space_group_name_H-M   'P 1'
#
loop_
_entity.id
_entity.type
_entity.pdbx_description
1 polymer ?
#
loop_
_entity_poly.entity_id
_entity_poly.type
_entity_poly.pdbx_seq_one_letter_code
_entity_poly.pdbx_strand_id
1 'polypeptide(L)'
;MTTESVAPQAVETTPSPVAQTVAHLRQAFATGRTRDVQWRKQQLRQIEKMMAENESAIATALAEDLGRKPFEAWLADIATTAAEARYAAKKVRRWMRRQYRLLEVSQLPGLGWVEYEPYGTVLIIGAWNYPVYLTLAPAVGAIAAGNAVVLKPSEIAPASSHLMAELVPRYLDPDAIAVVEGDGAVSQELIAQGF
;
A
#
# COMPACT_ATOMS: atom_id res chain seq x y z
N MET A 1 -13.86 42.30 -42.09
CA MET A 1 -12.88 41.41 -41.43
C MET A 1 -13.19 41.41 -39.94
N THR A 2 -14.02 40.49 -39.50
CA THR A 2 -14.35 40.27 -38.08
C THR A 2 -13.59 39.02 -37.66
N THR A 3 -12.64 39.17 -36.75
CA THR A 3 -11.93 38.05 -36.11
C THR A 3 -12.88 37.38 -35.13
N GLU A 4 -13.33 36.16 -35.46
CA GLU A 4 -14.01 35.29 -34.50
C GLU A 4 -13.03 34.91 -33.39
N SER A 5 -13.34 35.33 -32.17
CA SER A 5 -12.68 34.87 -30.96
C SER A 5 -13.13 33.43 -30.72
N VAL A 6 -12.25 32.48 -31.01
CA VAL A 6 -12.43 31.08 -30.65
C VAL A 6 -12.25 30.99 -29.13
N ALA A 7 -13.35 30.81 -28.41
CA ALA A 7 -13.30 30.49 -26.99
C ALA A 7 -12.52 29.16 -26.80
N PRO A 8 -11.64 29.05 -25.78
CA PRO A 8 -10.96 27.80 -25.52
C PRO A 8 -12.02 26.74 -25.19
N GLN A 9 -12.07 25.70 -26.02
CA GLN A 9 -12.89 24.52 -25.73
C GLN A 9 -12.37 23.94 -24.41
N ALA A 10 -13.24 23.85 -23.41
CA ALA A 10 -12.97 23.09 -22.21
C ALA A 10 -12.79 21.63 -22.66
N VAL A 11 -11.54 21.17 -22.69
CA VAL A 11 -11.23 19.76 -22.86
C VAL A 11 -11.81 19.07 -21.63
N GLU A 12 -12.87 18.29 -21.81
CA GLU A 12 -13.31 17.33 -20.81
C GLU A 12 -12.17 16.33 -20.61
N THR A 13 -11.29 16.62 -19.65
CA THR A 13 -10.20 15.71 -19.29
C THR A 13 -10.81 14.58 -18.48
N THR A 14 -11.19 13.50 -19.17
CA THR A 14 -11.48 12.22 -18.52
C THR A 14 -10.30 11.90 -17.59
N PRO A 15 -10.54 11.64 -16.31
CA PRO A 15 -9.46 11.34 -15.37
C PRO A 15 -8.68 10.13 -15.86
N SER A 16 -7.36 10.18 -15.78
CA SER A 16 -6.50 9.07 -16.16
C SER A 16 -6.81 7.80 -15.34
N PRO A 17 -6.43 6.61 -15.82
CA PRO A 17 -6.59 5.38 -15.05
C PRO A 17 -5.97 5.48 -13.65
N VAL A 18 -4.79 6.10 -13.53
CA VAL A 18 -4.13 6.35 -12.23
C VAL A 18 -5.00 7.19 -11.30
N ALA A 19 -5.52 8.32 -11.79
CA ALA A 19 -6.39 9.19 -11.00
C ALA A 19 -7.68 8.48 -10.58
N GLN A 20 -8.26 7.66 -11.45
CA GLN A 20 -9.44 6.85 -11.14
C GLN A 20 -9.15 5.83 -10.03
N THR A 21 -8.03 5.10 -10.10
CA THR A 21 -7.62 4.16 -9.05
C THR A 21 -7.46 4.88 -7.71
N VAL A 22 -6.74 6.00 -7.67
CA VAL A 22 -6.52 6.75 -6.42
C VAL A 22 -7.84 7.30 -5.86
N ALA A 23 -8.73 7.80 -6.72
CA ALA A 23 -10.05 8.26 -6.30
C ALA A 23 -10.89 7.12 -5.68
N HIS A 24 -10.88 5.93 -6.27
CA HIS A 24 -11.57 4.74 -5.74
C HIS A 24 -11.07 4.37 -4.34
N LEU A 25 -9.75 4.29 -4.15
CA LEU A 25 -9.16 3.95 -2.85
C LEU A 25 -9.49 5.01 -1.77
N ARG A 26 -9.49 6.29 -2.14
CA ARG A 26 -9.90 7.38 -1.23
C ARG A 26 -11.35 7.25 -0.80
N GLN A 27 -12.25 6.93 -1.74
CA GLN A 27 -13.66 6.70 -1.43
C GLN A 27 -13.81 5.50 -0.48
N ALA A 28 -13.11 4.39 -0.74
CA ALA A 28 -13.13 3.23 0.14
C ALA A 28 -12.60 3.56 1.55
N PHE A 29 -11.49 4.30 1.66
CA PHE A 29 -10.99 4.78 2.95
C PHE A 29 -12.01 5.65 3.70
N ALA A 30 -12.68 6.58 2.99
CA ALA A 30 -13.67 7.49 3.57
C ALA A 30 -14.89 6.77 4.16
N THR A 31 -15.22 5.55 3.69
CA THR A 31 -16.27 4.72 4.30
C THR A 31 -15.90 4.22 5.72
N GLY A 32 -14.63 4.32 6.11
CA GLY A 32 -14.12 3.80 7.37
C GLY A 32 -13.76 2.30 7.33
N ARG A 33 -13.85 1.64 6.16
CA ARG A 33 -13.57 0.21 5.99
C ARG A 33 -12.22 -0.21 6.61
N THR A 34 -11.17 0.56 6.35
CA THR A 34 -9.80 0.25 6.82
C THR A 34 -9.56 0.51 8.31
N ARG A 35 -10.52 1.14 9.00
CA ARG A 35 -10.43 1.44 10.44
C ARG A 35 -10.66 0.20 11.29
N ASP A 36 -11.41 -0.78 10.79
CA ASP A 36 -11.73 -1.99 11.54
C ASP A 36 -10.49 -2.87 11.80
N VAL A 37 -10.34 -3.32 13.04
CA VAL A 37 -9.20 -4.14 13.46
C VAL A 37 -9.21 -5.54 12.84
N GLN A 38 -10.37 -6.11 12.53
CA GLN A 38 -10.44 -7.41 11.88
C GLN A 38 -10.06 -7.29 10.41
N TRP A 39 -10.49 -6.24 9.72
CA TRP A 39 -10.02 -5.93 8.35
C TRP A 39 -8.49 -5.87 8.32
N ARG A 40 -7.86 -5.06 9.20
CA ARG A 40 -6.39 -4.95 9.25
C ARG A 40 -5.73 -6.31 9.48
N LYS A 41 -6.21 -7.08 10.46
CA LYS A 41 -5.67 -8.42 10.76
C LYS A 41 -5.83 -9.36 9.57
N GLN A 42 -6.97 -9.34 8.89
CA GLN A 42 -7.24 -10.19 7.75
C GLN A 42 -6.28 -9.86 6.61
N GLN A 43 -6.13 -8.59 6.24
CA GLN A 43 -5.19 -8.17 5.18
C GLN A 43 -3.76 -8.61 5.50
N LEU A 44 -3.29 -8.42 6.74
CA LEU A 44 -1.96 -8.84 7.16
C LEU A 44 -1.76 -10.37 7.11
N ARG A 45 -2.79 -11.15 7.46
CA ARG A 45 -2.73 -12.62 7.31
C ARG A 45 -2.80 -13.05 5.85
N GLN A 46 -3.48 -12.30 5.01
CA GLN A 46 -3.52 -12.55 3.58
C GLN A 46 -2.18 -12.25 2.92
N ILE A 47 -1.41 -11.26 3.38
CA ILE A 47 -0.01 -11.08 2.95
C ILE A 47 0.83 -12.30 3.35
N GLU A 48 0.77 -12.74 4.61
CA GLU A 48 1.48 -13.95 5.07
C GLU A 48 1.14 -15.17 4.19
N LYS A 49 -0.15 -15.36 3.89
CA LYS A 49 -0.65 -16.44 3.03
C LYS A 49 -0.16 -16.30 1.57
N MET A 50 -0.26 -15.10 1.00
CA MET A 50 0.19 -14.79 -0.36
C MET A 50 1.68 -15.14 -0.54
N MET A 51 2.51 -14.73 0.42
CA MET A 51 3.94 -15.03 0.37
C MET A 51 4.21 -16.54 0.43
N ALA A 52 3.52 -17.26 1.31
CA ALA A 52 3.74 -18.70 1.53
C ALA A 52 3.17 -19.59 0.40
N GLU A 53 2.07 -19.21 -0.23
CA GLU A 53 1.47 -20.00 -1.31
C GLU A 53 2.16 -19.78 -2.67
N ASN A 54 2.90 -18.69 -2.82
CA ASN A 54 3.52 -18.29 -4.08
C ASN A 54 5.06 -18.25 -4.02
N GLU A 55 5.68 -18.95 -3.06
CA GLU A 55 7.14 -18.90 -2.86
C GLU A 55 7.91 -19.19 -4.16
N SER A 56 7.52 -20.25 -4.87
CA SER A 56 8.15 -20.65 -6.13
C SER A 56 7.99 -19.59 -7.22
N ALA A 57 6.79 -19.04 -7.38
CA ALA A 57 6.52 -18.00 -8.40
C ALA A 57 7.32 -16.73 -8.11
N ILE A 58 7.39 -16.32 -6.83
CA ILE A 58 8.18 -15.16 -6.40
C ILE A 58 9.67 -15.41 -6.62
N ALA A 59 10.18 -16.59 -6.27
CA ALA A 59 11.58 -16.94 -6.49
C ALA A 59 11.94 -16.96 -7.99
N THR A 60 11.04 -17.46 -8.86
CA THR A 60 11.21 -17.41 -10.32
C THR A 60 11.28 -15.97 -10.84
N ALA A 61 10.33 -15.11 -10.45
CA ALA A 61 10.34 -13.71 -10.87
C ALA A 61 11.62 -12.97 -10.42
N LEU A 62 12.07 -13.21 -9.18
CA LEU A 62 13.31 -12.64 -8.66
C LEU A 62 14.57 -13.19 -9.35
N ALA A 63 14.54 -14.45 -9.79
CA ALA A 63 15.62 -15.04 -10.58
C ALA A 63 15.67 -14.44 -11.99
N GLU A 64 14.53 -14.18 -12.61
CA GLU A 64 14.44 -13.53 -13.92
C GLU A 64 14.94 -12.08 -13.89
N ASP A 65 14.51 -11.29 -12.89
CA ASP A 65 14.89 -9.89 -12.78
C ASP A 65 16.34 -9.70 -12.30
N LEU A 66 16.80 -10.52 -11.34
CA LEU A 66 18.02 -10.25 -10.56
C LEU A 66 19.03 -11.40 -10.57
N GLY A 67 18.73 -12.55 -11.19
CA GLY A 67 19.56 -13.75 -11.08
C GLY A 67 19.64 -14.32 -9.66
N ARG A 68 18.70 -13.94 -8.79
CA ARG A 68 18.72 -14.29 -7.36
C ARG A 68 18.50 -15.79 -7.17
N LYS A 69 19.32 -16.41 -6.31
CA LYS A 69 19.17 -17.83 -5.98
C LYS A 69 17.90 -18.07 -5.15
N PRO A 70 17.24 -19.24 -5.26
CA PRO A 70 15.99 -19.49 -4.54
C PRO A 70 16.05 -19.28 -3.04
N PHE A 71 17.14 -19.71 -2.38
CA PHE A 71 17.30 -19.50 -0.94
C PHE A 71 17.47 -18.03 -0.56
N GLU A 72 18.19 -17.25 -1.36
CA GLU A 72 18.37 -15.81 -1.12
C GLU A 72 17.05 -15.05 -1.33
N ALA A 73 16.29 -15.39 -2.38
CA ALA A 73 14.95 -14.89 -2.62
C ALA A 73 14.01 -15.22 -1.44
N TRP A 74 14.06 -16.47 -0.99
CA TRP A 74 13.27 -16.93 0.15
C TRP A 74 13.59 -16.15 1.41
N LEU A 75 14.87 -16.01 1.77
CA LEU A 75 15.27 -15.35 3.00
C LEU A 75 14.98 -13.84 2.95
N ALA A 76 15.38 -13.17 1.86
CA ALA A 76 15.37 -11.71 1.79
C ALA A 76 13.99 -11.14 1.49
N ASP A 77 13.23 -11.75 0.58
CA ASP A 77 11.96 -11.18 0.11
C ASP A 77 10.74 -11.91 0.67
N ILE A 78 10.78 -13.24 0.73
CA ILE A 78 9.58 -14.04 1.02
C ILE A 78 9.36 -14.19 2.53
N ALA A 79 10.28 -14.89 3.20
CA ALA A 79 10.18 -15.23 4.61
C ALA A 79 10.16 -14.00 5.51
N THR A 80 10.96 -12.97 5.16
CA THR A 80 11.01 -11.71 5.92
C THR A 80 9.67 -10.96 5.82
N THR A 81 9.12 -10.76 4.62
CA THR A 81 7.80 -10.12 4.43
C THR A 81 6.70 -10.90 5.15
N ALA A 82 6.67 -12.23 5.00
CA ALA A 82 5.68 -13.07 5.67
C ALA A 82 5.78 -12.99 7.21
N ALA A 83 7.01 -12.95 7.74
CA ALA A 83 7.25 -12.84 9.17
C ALA A 83 6.79 -11.48 9.73
N GLU A 84 7.05 -10.38 9.01
CA GLU A 84 6.60 -9.04 9.39
C GLU A 84 5.07 -8.94 9.38
N ALA A 85 4.41 -9.41 8.32
CA ALA A 85 2.96 -9.42 8.22
C ALA A 85 2.31 -10.23 9.36
N ARG A 86 2.85 -11.42 9.63
CA ARG A 86 2.44 -12.27 10.76
C ARG A 86 2.62 -11.58 12.11
N TYR A 87 3.75 -10.89 12.30
CA TYR A 87 4.02 -10.16 13.54
C TYR A 87 3.03 -9.01 13.73
N ALA A 88 2.82 -8.20 12.69
CA ALA A 88 1.87 -7.11 12.69
C ALA A 88 0.44 -7.61 12.99
N ALA A 89 0.00 -8.70 12.35
CA ALA A 89 -1.32 -9.29 12.59
C ALA A 89 -1.54 -9.69 14.06
N LYS A 90 -0.48 -10.14 14.75
CA LYS A 90 -0.52 -10.49 16.18
C LYS A 90 -0.56 -9.25 17.09
N LYS A 91 -0.01 -8.12 16.66
CA LYS A 91 0.21 -6.93 17.50
C LYS A 91 -0.76 -5.78 17.22
N VAL A 92 -1.37 -5.69 16.04
CA VAL A 92 -2.16 -4.53 15.59
C VAL A 92 -3.24 -4.10 16.59
N ARG A 93 -3.98 -5.05 17.18
CA ARG A 93 -5.00 -4.73 18.19
C ARG A 93 -4.42 -4.04 19.43
N ARG A 94 -3.17 -4.34 19.81
CA ARG A 94 -2.47 -3.69 20.92
C ARG A 94 -1.98 -2.30 20.50
N TRP A 95 -1.45 -2.17 19.29
CA TRP A 95 -0.94 -0.89 18.76
C TRP A 95 -2.04 0.17 18.63
N MET A 96 -3.26 -0.23 18.29
CA MET A 96 -4.41 0.68 18.16
C MET A 96 -4.98 1.19 19.49
N ARG A 97 -4.56 0.67 20.65
CA ARG A 97 -5.18 1.05 21.93
C ARG A 97 -4.78 2.48 22.31
N ARG A 98 -5.78 3.25 22.78
CA ARG A 98 -5.56 4.54 23.44
C ARG A 98 -4.53 4.41 24.56
N GLN A 99 -3.59 5.35 24.58
CA GLN A 99 -2.57 5.43 25.62
C GLN A 99 -2.89 6.58 26.56
N TYR A 100 -3.50 6.26 27.70
CA TYR A 100 -3.84 7.27 28.71
C TYR A 100 -2.59 7.95 29.28
N ARG A 101 -2.72 9.24 29.57
CA ARG A 101 -1.67 10.09 30.14
C ARG A 101 -2.21 10.78 31.39
N LEU A 102 -1.35 10.89 32.40
CA LEU A 102 -1.65 11.69 33.58
C LEU A 102 -1.68 13.16 33.17
N LEU A 103 -2.71 13.87 33.64
CA LEU A 103 -2.85 15.30 33.46
C LEU A 103 -2.32 16.05 34.69
N GLU A 104 -2.03 17.34 34.50
CA GLU A 104 -1.73 18.23 35.62
C GLU A 104 -2.98 18.41 36.49
N VAL A 105 -2.77 18.69 37.79
CA VAL A 105 -3.86 18.85 38.77
C VAL A 105 -4.84 19.96 38.35
N SER A 106 -4.34 21.01 37.70
CA SER A 106 -5.13 22.13 37.17
C SER A 106 -6.14 21.73 36.10
N GLN A 107 -5.96 20.56 35.47
CA GLN A 107 -6.81 20.04 34.39
C GLN A 107 -7.80 18.98 34.89
N LEU A 108 -7.77 18.64 36.19
CA LEU A 108 -8.72 17.70 36.77
C LEU A 108 -10.12 18.33 36.86
N PRO A 109 -11.20 17.56 36.61
CA PRO A 109 -11.26 16.09 36.47
C PRO A 109 -11.14 15.56 35.01
N GLY A 110 -10.47 16.29 34.11
CA GLY A 110 -10.29 15.87 32.71
C GLY A 110 -9.52 14.55 32.53
N LEU A 111 -9.67 13.94 31.35
CA LEU A 111 -8.96 12.73 30.93
C LEU A 111 -8.11 13.01 29.69
N GLY A 112 -6.86 12.56 29.68
CA GLY A 112 -5.95 12.69 28.55
C GLY A 112 -5.51 11.35 27.99
N TRP A 113 -5.42 11.22 26.67
CA TRP A 113 -4.85 10.05 25.99
C TRP A 113 -4.24 10.41 24.63
N VAL A 114 -3.40 9.51 24.13
CA VAL A 114 -2.93 9.50 22.75
C VAL A 114 -3.70 8.43 21.98
N GLU A 115 -4.24 8.80 20.83
CA GLU A 115 -4.92 7.94 19.88
C GLU A 115 -4.21 8.02 18.53
N TYR A 116 -3.93 6.87 17.92
CA TYR A 116 -3.25 6.79 16.63
C TYR A 116 -4.27 6.54 15.53
N GLU A 117 -4.36 7.47 14.58
CA GLU A 117 -5.28 7.39 13.45
C GLU A 117 -4.51 7.18 12.14
N PRO A 118 -5.09 6.47 11.16
CA PRO A 118 -4.50 6.37 9.83
C PRO A 118 -4.47 7.74 9.14
N TYR A 119 -3.46 7.96 8.30
CA TYR A 119 -3.32 9.17 7.51
C TYR A 119 -4.38 9.25 6.40
N GLY A 120 -4.68 8.14 5.74
CA GLY A 120 -5.59 8.15 4.59
C GLY A 120 -5.32 7.05 3.58
N THR A 121 -5.21 7.49 2.33
CA THR A 121 -4.62 6.68 1.25
C THR A 121 -3.14 7.04 1.18
N VAL A 122 -2.25 6.06 1.13
CA VAL A 122 -0.79 6.28 1.07
C VAL A 122 -0.18 5.63 -0.16
N LEU A 123 0.92 6.19 -0.65
CA LEU A 123 1.68 5.67 -1.78
C LEU A 123 2.97 5.01 -1.30
N ILE A 124 3.27 3.82 -1.82
CA ILE A 124 4.54 3.13 -1.63
C ILE A 124 5.18 2.93 -3.00
N ILE A 125 6.36 3.50 -3.19
CA ILE A 125 7.19 3.33 -4.39
C ILE A 125 8.28 2.31 -4.06
N GLY A 126 8.18 1.12 -4.65
CA GLY A 126 9.13 0.04 -4.47
C GLY A 126 10.42 0.25 -5.27
N ALA A 127 11.55 -0.22 -4.74
CA ALA A 127 12.85 -0.22 -5.43
C ALA A 127 13.13 -1.59 -6.06
N TRP A 128 14.01 -1.66 -7.07
CA TRP A 128 14.25 -2.86 -7.87
C TRP A 128 15.14 -3.92 -7.21
N ASN A 129 15.95 -3.56 -6.21
CA ASN A 129 16.97 -4.45 -5.64
C ASN A 129 16.41 -5.49 -4.66
N TYR A 130 15.24 -5.22 -4.06
CA TYR A 130 14.44 -6.18 -3.29
C TYR A 130 12.96 -5.88 -3.60
N PRO A 131 12.53 -6.17 -4.83
CA PRO A 131 11.33 -5.58 -5.42
C PRO A 131 10.05 -6.00 -4.67
N VAL A 132 10.06 -7.18 -4.06
CA VAL A 132 8.93 -7.66 -3.28
C VAL A 132 8.99 -7.14 -1.84
N TYR A 133 10.13 -7.26 -1.16
CA TYR A 133 10.27 -6.77 0.22
C TYR A 133 10.06 -5.26 0.35
N LEU A 134 10.75 -4.45 -0.47
CA LEU A 134 10.70 -2.99 -0.38
C LEU A 134 9.36 -2.40 -0.86
N THR A 135 8.50 -3.21 -1.47
CA THR A 135 7.12 -2.84 -1.80
C THR A 135 6.14 -3.28 -0.71
N LEU A 136 6.22 -4.55 -0.27
CA LEU A 136 5.22 -5.14 0.62
C LEU A 136 5.50 -4.94 2.12
N ALA A 137 6.75 -4.83 2.55
CA ALA A 137 7.07 -4.60 3.97
C ALA A 137 6.59 -3.20 4.45
N PRO A 138 6.79 -2.10 3.70
CA PRO A 138 6.14 -0.84 4.04
C PRO A 138 4.61 -0.92 4.00
N ALA A 139 4.05 -1.75 3.10
CA ALA A 139 2.61 -1.96 3.00
C ALA A 139 2.03 -2.65 4.24
N VAL A 140 2.77 -3.61 4.82
CA VAL A 140 2.43 -4.22 6.12
C VAL A 140 2.26 -3.14 7.19
N GLY A 141 3.17 -2.17 7.27
CA GLY A 141 3.08 -1.04 8.19
C GLY A 141 1.85 -0.16 7.90
N ALA A 142 1.65 0.22 6.64
CA ALA A 142 0.54 1.07 6.22
C ALA A 142 -0.84 0.43 6.50
N ILE A 143 -0.99 -0.86 6.22
CA ILE A 143 -2.21 -1.64 6.47
C ILE A 143 -2.43 -1.81 7.97
N ALA A 144 -1.37 -2.08 8.75
CA ALA A 144 -1.48 -2.17 10.21
C ALA A 144 -1.92 -0.83 10.84
N ALA A 145 -1.49 0.30 10.28
CA ALA A 145 -1.94 1.63 10.66
C ALA A 145 -3.39 1.94 10.21
N GLY A 146 -3.91 1.21 9.23
CA GLY A 146 -5.29 1.31 8.73
C GLY A 146 -5.46 2.24 7.53
N ASN A 147 -4.41 2.40 6.72
CA ASN A 147 -4.47 3.19 5.49
C ASN A 147 -5.00 2.35 4.32
N ALA A 148 -5.58 3.01 3.32
CA ALA A 148 -5.62 2.47 1.97
C ALA A 148 -4.25 2.64 1.31
N VAL A 149 -3.87 1.77 0.38
CA VAL A 149 -2.49 1.68 -0.11
C VAL A 149 -2.45 1.60 -1.63
N VAL A 150 -1.64 2.47 -2.23
CA VAL A 150 -1.20 2.34 -3.63
C VAL A 150 0.23 1.82 -3.63
N LEU A 151 0.45 0.72 -4.33
CA LEU A 151 1.75 0.13 -4.55
C LEU A 151 2.21 0.46 -5.98
N LYS A 152 3.34 1.12 -6.12
CA LYS A 152 4.03 1.27 -7.41
C LYS A 152 5.34 0.47 -7.36
N PRO A 153 5.33 -0.80 -7.79
CA PRO A 153 6.55 -1.60 -7.89
C PRO A 153 7.50 -1.04 -8.96
N SER A 154 8.78 -1.41 -8.90
CA SER A 154 9.77 -0.87 -9.83
C SER A 154 9.66 -1.53 -11.20
N GLU A 155 9.58 -0.71 -12.24
CA GLU A 155 9.64 -1.09 -13.65
C GLU A 155 10.97 -1.73 -14.07
N ILE A 156 12.04 -1.58 -13.27
CA ILE A 156 13.36 -2.19 -13.51
C ILE A 156 13.36 -3.68 -13.12
N ALA A 157 12.39 -4.12 -12.31
CA ALA A 157 12.17 -5.53 -11.95
C ALA A 157 10.79 -5.98 -12.49
N PRO A 158 10.62 -6.07 -13.82
CA PRO A 158 9.31 -6.26 -14.46
C PRO A 158 8.64 -7.58 -14.13
N ALA A 159 9.37 -8.69 -13.98
CA ALA A 159 8.75 -9.98 -13.64
C ALA A 159 8.13 -9.92 -12.23
N SER A 160 8.85 -9.31 -11.28
CA SER A 160 8.37 -9.10 -9.91
C SER A 160 7.22 -8.09 -9.84
N SER A 161 7.28 -7.02 -10.64
CA SER A 161 6.21 -6.02 -10.78
C SER A 161 4.90 -6.67 -11.24
N HIS A 162 4.95 -7.39 -12.36
CA HIS A 162 3.77 -8.04 -12.93
C HIS A 162 3.20 -9.11 -12.01
N LEU A 163 4.07 -9.90 -11.36
CA LEU A 163 3.62 -10.90 -10.39
C LEU A 163 2.87 -10.23 -9.21
N MET A 164 3.36 -9.09 -8.71
CA MET A 164 2.64 -8.36 -7.66
C MET A 164 1.29 -7.81 -8.16
N ALA A 165 1.23 -7.27 -9.38
CA ALA A 165 -0.02 -6.80 -9.98
C ALA A 165 -1.05 -7.93 -10.13
N GLU A 166 -0.60 -9.16 -10.39
CA GLU A 166 -1.44 -10.35 -10.45
C GLU A 166 -1.91 -10.84 -9.07
N LEU A 167 -0.98 -10.93 -8.10
CA LEU A 167 -1.24 -11.58 -6.81
C LEU A 167 -1.98 -10.66 -5.84
N VAL A 168 -1.60 -9.38 -5.73
CA VAL A 168 -2.18 -8.45 -4.74
C VAL A 168 -3.72 -8.44 -4.76
N PRO A 169 -4.41 -8.25 -5.91
CA PRO A 169 -5.87 -8.22 -5.93
C PRO A 169 -6.55 -9.58 -5.65
N ARG A 170 -5.82 -10.71 -5.73
CA ARG A 170 -6.34 -12.05 -5.40
C ARG A 170 -6.35 -12.30 -3.90
N TYR A 171 -5.44 -11.67 -3.17
CA TYR A 171 -5.27 -11.90 -1.73
C TYR A 171 -5.77 -10.75 -0.87
N LEU A 172 -5.60 -9.51 -1.33
CA LEU A 172 -5.88 -8.29 -0.58
C LEU A 172 -7.14 -7.61 -1.12
N ASP A 173 -7.72 -6.74 -0.29
CA ASP A 173 -8.94 -6.00 -0.60
C ASP A 173 -8.71 -5.02 -1.77
N PRO A 174 -9.24 -5.29 -2.98
CA PRO A 174 -8.97 -4.46 -4.15
C PRO A 174 -9.63 -3.07 -4.07
N ASP A 175 -10.58 -2.87 -3.14
CA ASP A 175 -11.15 -1.55 -2.91
C ASP A 175 -10.24 -0.64 -2.09
N ALA A 176 -9.27 -1.21 -1.36
CA ALA A 176 -8.43 -0.47 -0.42
C ALA A 176 -6.93 -0.60 -0.72
N ILE A 177 -6.52 -1.56 -1.55
CA ILE A 177 -5.12 -1.81 -1.90
C ILE A 177 -5.03 -2.07 -3.40
N ALA A 178 -4.24 -1.27 -4.11
CA ALA A 178 -4.04 -1.43 -5.56
C ALA A 178 -2.57 -1.39 -5.94
N VAL A 179 -2.24 -2.08 -7.03
CA VAL A 179 -0.94 -2.01 -7.70
C VAL A 179 -1.09 -1.17 -8.96
N VAL A 180 -0.18 -0.20 -9.14
CA VAL A 180 -0.11 0.63 -10.33
C VAL A 180 1.29 0.44 -10.92
N GLU A 181 1.36 -0.31 -12.01
CA GLU A 181 2.60 -0.51 -12.75
C GLU A 181 2.88 0.68 -13.67
N GLY A 182 4.16 0.87 -14.00
CA GLY A 182 4.59 1.88 -14.95
C GLY A 182 5.93 2.49 -14.58
N ASP A 183 6.45 3.36 -15.44
CA ASP A 183 7.78 3.94 -15.30
C ASP A 183 7.78 5.24 -14.48
N GLY A 184 8.81 6.08 -14.67
CA GLY A 184 8.92 7.39 -14.06
C GLY A 184 7.73 8.32 -14.33
N ALA A 185 7.06 8.22 -15.48
CA ALA A 185 5.90 9.06 -15.77
C ALA A 185 4.73 8.74 -14.84
N VAL A 186 4.46 7.44 -14.63
CA VAL A 186 3.45 6.97 -13.67
C VAL A 186 3.82 7.36 -12.23
N SER A 187 5.11 7.31 -11.87
CA SER A 187 5.57 7.80 -10.56
C SER A 187 5.24 9.27 -10.35
N GLN A 188 5.52 10.13 -11.35
CA GLN A 188 5.23 11.57 -11.27
C GLN A 188 3.73 11.82 -11.17
N GLU A 189 2.93 11.10 -11.96
CA GLU A 189 1.48 11.20 -11.93
C GLU A 189 0.88 10.80 -10.57
N LEU A 190 1.37 9.71 -9.98
CA LEU A 190 1.00 9.28 -8.64
C LEU A 190 1.36 10.35 -7.61
N ILE A 191 2.60 10.85 -7.61
CA ILE A 191 3.03 11.89 -6.67
C ILE A 191 2.15 13.14 -6.79
N ALA A 192 1.76 13.52 -8.02
CA ALA A 192 0.87 14.65 -8.27
C ALA A 192 -0.56 14.47 -7.71
N GLN A 193 -0.97 13.25 -7.34
CA GLN A 193 -2.27 13.03 -6.69
C GLN A 193 -2.33 13.56 -5.25
N GLY A 194 -1.18 13.75 -4.57
CA GLY A 194 -1.11 14.27 -3.20
C GLY A 194 -1.54 13.26 -2.13
N PHE A 195 -0.61 12.43 -1.66
CA PHE A 195 -0.82 11.42 -0.61
C PHE A 195 -0.48 11.96 0.78
#